data_AF-A0A0D2QQB9-F1
#
_entry.id   AF-A0A0D2QQB9-F1
#
_cell.length_a   1.000
_cell.length_b   1.000
_cell.length_c   1.000
_cell.angle_alpha   90.00
_cell.angle_beta   90.00
_cell.angle_gamma   90.00
#
_symmetry.space_group_name_H-M   'P 1'
#
loop_
_entity.id
_entity.type
_entity.pdbx_description
1 polymer ?
#
loop_
_entity_poly.entity_id
_entity_poly.type
_entity_poly.pdbx_seq_one_letter_code
_entity_poly.pdbx_strand_id
1 'polypeptide(L)'
;MMGSMLGDLPSFDPHNFSQLRPSDPSNPSKVVPTTYRPTHSRTSPPPDQVITTEAKNILIRNFYQRAEEKLRPKRAATEHPTPEHGCKQPRASTTWS
;
A
#
# COMPACT_ATOMS: atom_id res chain seq x y z
N MET A 1 -5.37 22.30 -34.79
CA MET A 1 -4.64 21.01 -34.70
C MET A 1 -5.12 20.32 -33.44
N MET A 2 -5.85 19.21 -33.56
CA MET A 2 -6.34 18.45 -32.42
C MET A 2 -5.19 17.53 -31.96
N GLY A 3 -4.49 17.90 -30.90
CA GLY A 3 -3.55 16.99 -30.25
C GLY A 3 -4.32 15.77 -29.77
N SER A 4 -3.82 14.57 -30.09
CA SER A 4 -4.44 13.32 -29.64
C SER A 4 -4.49 13.31 -28.12
N MET A 5 -5.68 13.14 -27.52
CA MET A 5 -5.90 13.09 -26.08
C MET A 5 -5.10 11.96 -25.37
N LEU A 6 -4.45 11.08 -26.14
CA LEU A 6 -3.72 9.91 -25.69
C LEU A 6 -2.27 9.84 -26.22
N GLY A 7 -1.76 10.91 -26.85
CA GLY A 7 -0.52 10.89 -27.66
C GLY A 7 0.80 10.84 -26.89
N ASP A 8 0.83 11.30 -25.64
CA ASP A 8 2.08 11.54 -24.90
C ASP A 8 2.15 10.72 -23.61
N LEU A 9 2.01 9.40 -23.72
CA LEU A 9 2.22 8.50 -22.58
C LEU A 9 3.71 8.43 -22.20
N PRO A 10 4.04 8.34 -20.91
CA PRO A 10 5.43 8.26 -20.47
C PRO A 10 6.09 6.97 -20.98
N SER A 11 7.30 7.11 -21.53
CA SER A 11 8.16 6.01 -21.90
C SER A 11 9.48 6.14 -21.14
N PHE A 12 9.84 5.10 -20.38
CA PHE A 12 11.13 5.04 -19.71
C PHE A 12 12.27 4.73 -20.70
N ASP A 13 12.01 3.81 -21.63
CA ASP A 13 12.87 3.50 -22.77
C ASP A 13 11.98 3.23 -24.00
N PRO A 14 12.10 4.04 -25.08
CA PRO A 14 11.34 3.85 -26.33
C PRO A 14 11.49 2.46 -26.97
N HIS A 15 12.56 1.73 -26.65
CA HIS A 15 12.84 0.43 -27.25
C HIS A 15 12.13 -0.75 -26.56
N ASN A 16 11.62 -0.59 -25.33
CA ASN A 16 11.06 -1.66 -24.49
C ASN A 16 10.06 -2.58 -25.21
N PHE A 17 9.21 -2.02 -26.07
CA PHE A 17 8.16 -2.77 -26.78
C PHE A 17 8.32 -2.73 -28.30
N SER A 18 9.36 -2.07 -28.81
CA SER A 18 9.56 -1.82 -30.25
C SER A 18 9.80 -3.09 -31.08
N GLN A 19 10.35 -4.14 -30.44
CA GLN A 19 10.74 -5.39 -31.09
C GLN A 19 9.78 -6.55 -30.83
N LEU A 20 8.77 -6.35 -29.97
CA LEU A 20 7.82 -7.41 -29.65
C LEU A 20 6.91 -7.66 -30.86
N ARG A 21 6.90 -8.90 -31.34
CA ARG A 21 6.02 -9.37 -32.43
C ARG A 21 5.19 -10.55 -31.94
N PRO A 22 4.12 -10.31 -31.15
CA PRO A 22 3.30 -11.38 -30.57
C PRO A 22 2.66 -12.31 -31.61
N SER A 23 2.52 -11.85 -32.85
CA SER A 23 1.92 -12.58 -33.98
C SER A 23 2.93 -13.43 -34.77
N ASP A 24 4.23 -13.34 -34.49
CA ASP A 24 5.24 -14.15 -35.17
C ASP A 24 5.30 -15.54 -34.51
N PRO A 25 4.89 -16.62 -35.21
CA PRO A 25 4.90 -17.96 -34.65
C PRO A 25 6.34 -18.48 -34.38
N SER A 26 7.37 -17.85 -34.96
CA SER A 26 8.77 -18.15 -34.68
C SER A 26 9.26 -17.55 -33.36
N ASN A 27 8.50 -16.61 -32.79
CA ASN A 27 8.76 -16.00 -31.49
C ASN A 27 7.61 -16.31 -30.52
N PRO A 28 7.53 -17.56 -30.00
CA PRO A 28 6.59 -17.84 -28.94
C PRO A 28 6.97 -16.97 -27.76
N SER A 29 6.18 -15.92 -27.48
CA SER A 29 6.27 -15.09 -26.27
C SER A 29 5.94 -15.92 -25.03
N LYS A 30 6.68 -17.01 -24.79
CA LYS A 30 6.67 -17.81 -23.59
C LYS A 30 7.79 -17.29 -22.70
N VAL A 31 7.68 -16.03 -22.30
CA VAL A 31 8.38 -15.53 -21.12
C VAL A 31 7.66 -16.12 -19.90
N VAL A 32 7.88 -17.41 -19.66
CA VAL A 32 7.52 -18.02 -18.38
C VAL A 32 8.67 -17.66 -17.44
N PRO A 33 8.45 -16.82 -16.41
CA PRO A 33 9.49 -16.52 -15.45
C PRO A 33 9.98 -17.82 -14.84
N THR A 34 11.30 -18.01 -14.80
CA THR A 34 11.87 -19.17 -14.14
C THR A 34 11.63 -19.07 -12.64
N THR A 35 11.13 -20.13 -12.03
CA THR A 35 10.95 -20.18 -10.57
C THR A 35 12.31 -20.11 -9.88
N TYR A 36 12.54 -19.05 -9.12
CA TYR A 36 13.77 -18.90 -8.33
C TYR A 36 13.89 -19.99 -7.26
N ARG A 37 15.08 -20.59 -7.15
CA ARG A 37 15.44 -21.61 -6.15
C ARG A 37 16.67 -21.12 -5.36
N PRO A 38 16.49 -20.65 -4.11
CA PRO A 38 17.60 -20.23 -3.28
C PRO A 38 18.56 -21.40 -3.01
N THR A 39 19.86 -21.20 -3.22
CA THR A 39 20.91 -22.19 -2.96
C THR A 39 21.70 -21.92 -1.68
N HIS A 40 21.61 -20.71 -1.13
CA HIS A 40 22.29 -20.32 0.10
C HIS A 40 21.36 -20.50 1.32
N SER A 41 21.97 -20.75 2.49
CA SER A 41 21.22 -20.76 3.74
C SER A 41 20.64 -19.37 4.01
N ARG A 42 19.32 -19.26 4.22
CA ARG A 42 18.65 -17.99 4.55
C ARG A 42 18.98 -17.47 5.95
N THR A 43 19.75 -18.22 6.73
CA THR A 43 20.03 -17.93 8.14
C THR A 43 21.36 -17.22 8.38
N SER A 44 22.18 -16.98 7.35
CA SER A 44 23.47 -16.29 7.50
C SER A 44 23.75 -15.33 6.34
N PRO A 45 23.99 -14.04 6.61
CA PRO A 45 23.71 -13.36 7.88
C PRO A 45 22.20 -13.31 8.17
N PRO A 46 21.79 -13.20 9.45
CA PRO A 46 20.38 -12.94 9.76
C PRO A 46 19.94 -11.61 9.12
N PRO A 47 18.67 -11.46 8.72
CA PRO A 47 18.15 -10.20 8.22
C PRO A 47 18.38 -9.06 9.23
N ASP A 48 18.74 -7.88 8.74
CA ASP A 48 19.06 -6.71 9.59
C ASP A 48 17.85 -6.21 10.40
N GLN A 49 16.63 -6.53 9.97
CA GLN A 49 15.40 -6.07 10.59
C GLN A 49 14.35 -7.18 10.61
N VAL A 50 13.52 -7.17 11.65
CA VAL A 50 12.42 -8.11 11.85
C VAL A 50 11.11 -7.35 11.98
N ILE A 51 10.08 -7.78 11.24
CA ILE A 51 8.73 -7.24 11.37
C ILE A 51 8.11 -7.83 12.64
N THR A 52 7.75 -6.98 13.59
CA THR A 52 7.11 -7.38 14.85
C THR A 52 5.72 -6.78 14.98
N THR A 53 4.79 -7.52 15.57
CA THR A 53 3.45 -7.02 15.91
C THR A 53 3.43 -6.44 17.32
N GLU A 54 2.61 -5.42 17.54
CA GLU A 54 2.40 -4.89 18.89
C GLU A 54 1.55 -5.86 19.72
N ALA A 55 2.03 -6.20 20.91
CA ALA A 55 1.34 -7.13 21.81
C ALA A 55 0.12 -6.50 22.51
N LYS A 56 0.07 -5.17 22.64
CA LYS A 56 -1.01 -4.47 23.35
C LYS A 56 -2.31 -4.58 22.57
N ASN A 57 -3.39 -4.90 23.30
CA ASN A 57 -4.73 -4.80 22.76
C ASN A 57 -5.03 -3.36 22.29
N ILE A 58 -5.75 -3.25 21.17
CA ILE A 58 -6.03 -1.98 20.51
C ILE A 58 -6.78 -0.98 21.40
N LEU A 59 -7.67 -1.44 22.29
CA LEU A 59 -8.43 -0.59 23.21
C LEU A 59 -7.52 -0.02 24.30
N ILE A 60 -6.66 -0.89 24.88
CA ILE A 60 -5.70 -0.51 25.91
C ILE A 60 -4.70 0.51 25.37
N ARG A 61 -4.18 0.28 24.16
CA ARG A 61 -3.33 1.25 23.46
C ARG A 61 -4.02 2.60 23.32
N ASN A 62 -5.30 2.62 22.93
CA ASN A 62 -6.05 3.86 22.77
C ASN A 62 -6.22 4.62 24.08
N PHE A 63 -6.53 3.94 25.19
CA PHE A 63 -6.63 4.58 26.50
C PHE A 63 -5.33 5.24 26.92
N TYR A 64 -4.19 4.55 26.78
CA TYR A 64 -2.89 5.11 27.12
C TYR A 64 -2.49 6.29 26.22
N GLN A 65 -2.72 6.19 24.90
CA GLN A 65 -2.46 7.29 23.97
C GLN A 65 -3.24 8.55 24.35
N ARG A 66 -4.55 8.41 24.62
CA ARG A 66 -5.39 9.54 25.06
C ARG A 66 -4.97 10.11 26.41
N ALA A 67 -4.54 9.25 27.33
CA ALA A 67 -4.04 9.69 28.63
C ALA A 67 -2.75 10.50 28.47
N GLU A 68 -1.80 10.01 27.67
CA GLU A 68 -0.54 10.72 27.37
C GLU A 68 -0.80 12.06 26.68
N GLU A 69 -1.68 12.12 25.68
CA GLU A 69 -2.05 13.36 24.98
C GLU A 69 -2.58 14.44 25.94
N LYS A 70 -3.40 14.06 26.92
CA LYS A 70 -3.92 14.98 27.95
C LYS A 70 -2.83 15.49 28.90
N LEU A 71 -1.76 14.72 29.08
CA LEU A 71 -0.62 15.08 29.93
C LEU A 71 0.44 15.89 29.18
N ARG A 72 0.39 15.95 27.85
CA ARG A 72 1.31 16.79 27.07
C ARG A 72 1.05 18.26 27.42
N PRO A 73 2.05 18.99 27.95
CA PRO A 73 1.91 20.42 28.19
C PRO A 73 1.46 21.11 26.90
N LYS A 74 0.43 21.96 27.01
CA LYS A 74 -0.18 22.68 25.90
C LYS A 74 0.85 23.65 25.29
N ARG A 75 1.70 23.16 24.39
CA ARG A 75 2.44 24.04 23.46
C ARG A 75 1.39 24.80 22.65
N ALA A 76 1.68 26.07 22.35
CA ALA A 76 0.78 26.93 21.58
C ALA A 76 0.27 26.20 20.34
N ALA A 77 -1.03 26.38 20.06
CA ALA A 77 -1.77 25.60 19.08
C ALA A 77 -1.04 25.59 17.72
N THR A 78 -0.70 24.40 17.21
CA THR A 78 -0.52 24.24 15.78
C THR A 78 -1.93 24.29 15.17
N GLU A 79 -2.26 25.40 14.52
CA GLU A 79 -3.49 25.58 13.76
C GLU A 79 -3.53 24.54 12.63
N HIS A 80 -4.24 23.43 12.85
CA HIS A 80 -4.81 22.63 11.78
C HIS A 80 -6.06 21.94 12.34
N PRO A 81 -7.26 22.51 12.15
CA PRO A 81 -8.49 21.83 12.55
C PRO A 81 -8.70 20.62 11.64
N THR A 82 -8.65 19.43 12.23
CA THR A 82 -9.15 18.19 11.64
C THR A 82 -10.68 18.24 11.55
N PRO A 83 -11.32 17.86 10.43
CA PRO A 83 -12.78 17.78 10.38
C PRO A 83 -13.27 16.63 11.27
N GLU A 84 -14.02 16.98 12.31
CA GLU A 84 -14.83 16.05 13.10
C GLU A 84 -15.95 15.48 12.21
N HIS A 85 -15.84 14.24 11.76
CA HIS A 85 -16.98 13.52 11.18
C HIS A 85 -17.62 12.62 12.23
N GLY A 86 -18.47 13.24 13.05
CA GLY A 86 -19.54 12.53 13.72
C GLY A 86 -20.60 12.13 12.69
N CYS A 87 -20.78 10.83 12.45
CA CYS A 87 -21.96 10.34 11.73
C CYS A 87 -22.55 9.18 12.51
N LYS A 88 -23.69 9.44 13.14
CA LYS A 88 -24.50 8.43 13.83
C LYS A 88 -24.97 7.40 12.80
N GLN A 89 -24.69 6.12 13.03
CA GLN A 89 -25.31 5.05 12.23
C GLN A 89 -26.72 4.75 12.75
N PRO A 90 -27.76 4.73 11.91
CA PRO A 90 -29.08 4.25 12.29
C PRO A 90 -29.11 2.72 12.37
N ARG A 91 -29.74 2.21 13.43
CA ARG A 91 -30.03 0.78 13.67
C ARG A 91 -30.96 0.26 12.57
N ALA A 92 -30.49 -0.63 11.71
CA ALA A 92 -31.34 -1.35 10.78
C ALA A 92 -31.88 -2.62 11.45
N SER A 93 -33.18 -2.62 11.78
CA SER A 93 -33.97 -3.84 11.97
C SER A 93 -34.58 -4.21 10.63
N THR A 94 -34.33 -5.42 10.13
CA THR A 94 -35.22 -6.05 9.14
C THR A 94 -35.20 -7.56 9.36
N THR A 95 -36.26 -8.02 10.03
CA THR A 95 -36.73 -9.40 10.01
C THR A 95 -37.32 -9.68 8.62
N TRP A 96 -36.97 -10.80 8.00
CA TRP A 96 -37.67 -11.31 6.81
C TRP A 96 -38.52 -12.52 7.23
N SER A 97 -39.76 -12.51 6.75
CA SER A 97 -40.79 -13.56 6.89
C SER A 97 -40.46 -14.82 6.08
#